data_AF-A0A1M6UTQ6-F1
#
_entry.id   AF-A0A1M6UTQ6-F1
#
_cell.length_a   1.000
_cell.length_b   1.000
_cell.length_c   1.000
_cell.angle_alpha   90.00
_cell.angle_beta   90.00
_cell.angle_gamma   90.00
#
_symmetry.space_group_name_H-M   'P 1'
#
loop_
_entity.id
_entity.type
_entity.pdbx_description
1 polymer ?
#
loop_
_entity_poly.entity_id
_entity_poly.type
_entity_poly.pdbx_seq_one_letter_code
_entity_poly.pdbx_strand_id
1 'polypeptide(L)'
;MPDLSLGTAGAKIIKDSEGFCLKFYADPNGYPTVGWGHLITKKKKYTANTTGDPNDSILTKKEADDLSKFLKLDYTSPISQTKADDLFSSDTSDAVDDVNALKLPSGAKFSQSQFDALVSMRFNCGIVVLKSNDVVTMLKEPKIYPTYADKLSKTESDKCSKLVSKAFSYDESLKERRNKEATLFCSGQQYTHKYPVYSL
;
A
#
# COMPACT_ATOMS: atom_id res chain seq x y z
N MET A 1 -4.92 20.01 11.32
CA MET A 1 -5.74 19.46 10.21
C MET A 1 -6.15 18.07 10.63
N PRO A 2 -7.34 17.56 10.28
CA PRO A 2 -7.64 16.17 10.56
C PRO A 2 -6.66 15.28 9.79
N ASP A 3 -6.21 14.21 10.44
CA ASP A 3 -5.41 13.17 9.82
C ASP A 3 -6.22 12.52 8.68
N LEU A 4 -5.54 12.16 7.58
CA LEU A 4 -6.18 11.48 6.46
C LEU A 4 -6.25 9.97 6.76
N SER A 5 -7.30 9.33 6.27
CA SER A 5 -7.44 7.87 6.24
C SER A 5 -7.15 7.35 4.84
N LEU A 6 -6.80 6.06 4.73
CA LEU A 6 -6.62 5.39 3.43
C LEU A 6 -7.92 5.48 2.61
N GLY A 7 -7.84 6.09 1.43
CA GLY A 7 -8.93 6.23 0.49
C GLY A 7 -9.09 5.02 -0.44
N THR A 8 -10.17 5.00 -1.20
CA THR A 8 -10.51 3.90 -2.12
C THR A 8 -9.44 3.68 -3.19
N ALA A 9 -8.79 4.75 -3.67
CA ALA A 9 -7.78 4.63 -4.73
C ALA A 9 -6.50 3.96 -4.21
N GLY A 10 -6.02 4.37 -3.04
CA GLY A 10 -4.90 3.71 -2.36
C GLY A 10 -5.22 2.26 -1.98
N ALA A 11 -6.40 2.04 -1.38
CA ALA A 11 -6.86 0.70 -1.02
C ALA A 11 -6.91 -0.22 -2.25
N LYS A 12 -7.36 0.28 -3.41
CA LYS A 12 -7.37 -0.50 -4.65
C LYS A 12 -5.97 -0.93 -5.09
N ILE A 13 -4.99 -0.03 -5.07
CA ILE A 13 -3.61 -0.38 -5.46
C ILE A 13 -3.04 -1.48 -4.55
N ILE A 14 -3.26 -1.35 -3.24
CA ILE A 14 -2.81 -2.36 -2.29
C ILE A 14 -3.52 -3.68 -2.59
N LYS A 15 -4.86 -3.69 -2.60
CA LYS A 15 -5.67 -4.90 -2.83
C LYS A 15 -5.37 -5.59 -4.17
N ASP A 16 -5.17 -4.85 -5.26
CA ASP A 16 -4.77 -5.39 -6.57
C ASP A 16 -3.38 -6.05 -6.56
N SER A 17 -2.53 -5.69 -5.59
CA SER A 17 -1.18 -6.22 -5.43
C SER A 17 -1.10 -7.36 -4.40
N GLU A 18 -2.14 -7.58 -3.61
CA GLU A 18 -2.22 -8.62 -2.59
C GLU A 18 -3.09 -9.80 -3.06
N GLY A 19 -2.88 -10.98 -2.48
CA GLY A 19 -3.81 -12.10 -2.65
C GLY A 19 -5.13 -11.85 -1.90
N PHE A 20 -6.24 -12.38 -2.42
CA PHE A 20 -7.54 -12.34 -1.72
C PHE A 20 -8.17 -13.72 -1.60
N CYS A 21 -8.49 -14.14 -0.37
CA CYS A 21 -9.29 -15.33 -0.11
C CYS A 21 -9.97 -15.25 1.26
N LEU A 22 -11.27 -15.55 1.32
CA LEU A 22 -12.00 -15.62 2.59
C LEU A 22 -11.66 -16.87 3.40
N LYS A 23 -11.06 -17.88 2.78
CA LYS A 23 -10.54 -19.07 3.47
C LYS A 23 -9.04 -18.93 3.72
N PHE A 24 -8.52 -19.69 4.67
CA PHE A 24 -7.07 -19.79 4.86
C PHE A 24 -6.43 -20.39 3.61
N TYR A 25 -5.47 -19.67 3.04
CA TYR A 25 -4.68 -20.05 1.88
C TYR A 25 -3.19 -19.97 2.22
N ALA A 26 -2.32 -20.57 1.39
CA ALA A 26 -0.87 -20.40 1.53
C ALA A 26 -0.39 -19.24 0.65
N ASP A 27 0.37 -18.31 1.22
CA ASP A 27 1.08 -17.28 0.45
C ASP A 27 2.16 -17.93 -0.46
N PRO A 28 2.84 -17.16 -1.34
CA PRO A 28 3.92 -17.70 -2.19
C PRO A 28 5.08 -18.37 -1.43
N ASN A 29 5.22 -18.10 -0.13
CA ASN A 29 6.24 -18.69 0.75
C ASN A 29 5.72 -19.90 1.55
N GLY A 30 4.44 -20.25 1.39
CA GLY A 30 3.76 -21.34 2.08
C GLY A 30 3.09 -20.94 3.40
N TYR A 31 3.10 -19.68 3.82
CA TYR A 31 2.54 -19.30 5.11
C TYR A 31 1.01 -19.12 5.07
N PRO A 32 0.28 -19.59 6.09
CA PRO A 32 -1.17 -19.46 6.15
C PRO A 32 -1.58 -17.97 6.23
N THR A 33 -2.45 -17.57 5.32
CA THR A 33 -2.88 -16.19 5.08
C THR A 33 -4.39 -16.16 4.83
N VAL A 34 -5.05 -15.02 5.06
CA VAL A 34 -6.50 -14.83 4.81
C VAL A 34 -6.83 -13.39 4.42
N GLY A 35 -8.01 -13.15 3.87
CA GLY A 35 -8.47 -11.83 3.49
C GLY A 35 -7.58 -11.25 2.41
N TRP A 36 -7.23 -9.96 2.53
CA TRP A 36 -6.37 -9.22 1.62
C TRP A 36 -4.87 -9.37 1.95
N GLY A 37 -4.39 -10.60 2.15
CA GLY A 37 -2.98 -10.85 2.47
C GLY A 37 -2.63 -10.85 3.96
N HIS A 38 -3.60 -10.97 4.86
CA HIS A 38 -3.36 -10.98 6.31
C HIS A 38 -2.66 -12.29 6.74
N LEU A 39 -1.40 -12.17 7.15
CA LEU A 39 -0.58 -13.29 7.58
C LEU A 39 -1.03 -13.81 8.95
N ILE A 40 -1.43 -15.07 9.02
CA ILE A 40 -1.92 -15.69 10.27
C ILE A 40 -0.75 -16.08 11.17
N THR A 41 0.26 -16.76 10.62
CA THR A 41 1.45 -17.16 11.39
C THR A 41 2.62 -17.57 10.48
N LYS A 42 3.85 -17.36 10.93
CA LYS A 42 5.07 -17.89 10.28
C LYS A 42 5.54 -19.23 10.85
N LYS A 43 4.83 -19.78 11.84
CA LYS A 43 5.28 -20.98 12.58
C LYS A 43 5.20 -22.27 11.79
N LYS A 44 4.34 -22.32 10.77
CA LYS A 44 4.12 -23.51 9.94
C LYS A 44 3.90 -23.09 8.50
N LYS A 45 4.41 -23.90 7.57
CA LYS A 45 4.18 -23.77 6.15
C LYS A 45 3.23 -24.86 5.65
N TYR A 46 2.52 -24.54 4.59
CA TYR A 46 1.56 -25.37 3.88
C TYR A 46 1.86 -25.30 2.40
N THR A 47 1.62 -26.40 1.69
CA THR A 47 1.67 -26.40 0.23
C THR A 47 0.47 -25.62 -0.30
N ALA A 48 0.69 -24.71 -1.25
CA ALA A 48 -0.39 -23.98 -1.88
C ALA A 48 -1.36 -24.93 -2.60
N ASN A 49 -2.64 -24.56 -2.59
CA ASN A 49 -3.64 -25.34 -3.31
C ASN A 49 -3.42 -25.20 -4.82
N THR A 50 -3.38 -26.32 -5.53
CA THR A 50 -3.14 -26.39 -6.98
C THR A 50 -4.42 -26.51 -7.80
N THR A 51 -5.59 -26.51 -7.17
CA THR A 51 -6.89 -26.67 -7.84
C THR A 51 -7.27 -25.50 -8.75
N GLY A 52 -6.59 -24.37 -8.63
CA GLY A 52 -6.83 -23.17 -9.44
C GLY A 52 -8.02 -22.33 -8.98
N ASP A 53 -8.77 -22.76 -7.95
CA ASP A 53 -9.77 -21.92 -7.30
C ASP A 53 -9.09 -21.08 -6.18
N PRO A 54 -9.06 -19.75 -6.29
CA PRO A 54 -8.47 -18.88 -5.26
C PRO A 54 -9.20 -18.97 -3.92
N ASN A 55 -10.41 -19.52 -3.88
CA ASN A 55 -11.20 -19.72 -2.67
C ASN A 55 -10.95 -21.06 -1.99
N ASP A 56 -9.99 -21.83 -2.47
CA ASP A 56 -9.85 -23.23 -2.10
C ASP A 56 -8.86 -23.36 -0.95
N SER A 57 -9.37 -23.77 0.22
CA SER A 57 -8.60 -23.69 1.45
C SER A 57 -7.47 -24.71 1.48
N ILE A 58 -6.32 -24.33 2.05
CA ILE A 58 -5.22 -25.25 2.35
C ILE A 58 -5.52 -26.15 3.56
N LEU A 59 -6.63 -25.92 4.26
CA LEU A 59 -7.03 -26.64 5.46
C LEU A 59 -8.47 -27.15 5.31
N THR A 60 -8.73 -28.34 5.85
CA THR A 60 -10.11 -28.74 6.13
C THR A 60 -10.74 -27.79 7.17
N LYS A 61 -12.07 -27.74 7.24
CA LYS A 61 -12.78 -26.90 8.22
C LYS A 61 -12.30 -27.17 9.66
N LYS A 62 -12.14 -28.46 10.02
CA LYS A 62 -11.63 -28.86 11.32
C LYS A 62 -10.22 -28.34 11.59
N GLU A 63 -9.30 -28.48 10.64
CA GLU A 63 -7.93 -27.99 10.83
C GLU A 63 -7.85 -26.47 10.93
N ALA A 64 -8.69 -25.75 10.19
CA ALA A 64 -8.75 -24.30 10.28
C ALA A 64 -9.31 -23.85 11.63
N ASP A 65 -10.34 -24.52 12.15
CA ASP A 65 -10.91 -24.26 13.48
C ASP A 65 -9.90 -24.58 14.59
N ASP A 66 -9.20 -25.71 14.48
CA ASP A 66 -8.15 -26.11 15.42
C ASP A 66 -6.99 -25.09 15.40
N LEU A 67 -6.61 -24.57 14.22
CA LEU A 67 -5.59 -23.52 14.07
C LEU A 67 -6.04 -22.19 14.69
N SER A 68 -7.26 -21.73 14.38
CA SER A 68 -7.83 -20.51 14.97
C SER A 68 -7.85 -20.58 16.49
N LYS A 69 -8.27 -21.72 17.06
CA LYS A 69 -8.27 -21.96 18.51
C LYS A 69 -6.87 -21.96 19.10
N PHE A 70 -5.91 -22.64 18.45
CA PHE A 70 -4.52 -22.69 18.89
C PHE A 70 -3.87 -21.30 18.94
N LEU A 71 -4.16 -20.46 17.94
CA LEU A 71 -3.65 -19.10 17.85
C LEU A 71 -4.48 -18.07 18.64
N LYS A 72 -5.60 -18.49 19.24
CA LYS A 72 -6.55 -17.62 19.95
C LYS A 72 -7.09 -16.48 19.08
N LEU A 73 -7.35 -16.77 17.80
CA LEU A 73 -8.01 -15.84 16.90
C LEU A 73 -9.47 -15.68 17.33
N ASP A 74 -10.02 -14.48 17.15
CA ASP A 74 -11.44 -14.17 17.38
C ASP A 74 -12.34 -14.59 16.19
N TYR A 75 -11.78 -15.28 15.19
CA TYR A 75 -12.46 -15.73 13.97
C TYR A 75 -12.00 -17.12 13.52
N THR A 76 -12.84 -17.75 12.69
CA THR A 76 -12.54 -19.01 11.99
C THR A 76 -12.49 -18.82 10.48
N SER A 77 -11.97 -19.80 9.74
CA SER A 77 -12.07 -19.86 8.27
C SER A 77 -13.38 -20.56 7.84
N PRO A 78 -14.09 -20.09 6.80
CA PRO A 78 -13.90 -18.81 6.13
C PRO A 78 -14.27 -17.61 7.02
N ILE A 79 -13.61 -16.48 6.82
CA ILE A 79 -13.99 -15.18 7.40
C ILE A 79 -15.08 -14.50 6.57
N SER A 80 -15.79 -13.54 7.16
CA SER A 80 -16.72 -12.68 6.41
C SER A 80 -15.94 -11.62 5.61
N GLN A 81 -16.58 -11.05 4.59
CA GLN A 81 -16.03 -9.89 3.88
C GLN A 81 -15.71 -8.74 4.84
N THR A 82 -16.62 -8.45 5.77
CA THR A 82 -16.40 -7.42 6.80
C THR A 82 -15.14 -7.70 7.61
N LYS A 83 -14.94 -8.94 8.09
CA LYS A 83 -13.73 -9.28 8.84
C LYS A 83 -12.47 -9.19 7.97
N ALA A 84 -12.55 -9.51 6.68
CA ALA A 84 -11.43 -9.32 5.75
C ALA A 84 -11.06 -7.85 5.58
N ASP A 85 -12.07 -6.97 5.51
CA ASP A 85 -11.86 -5.53 5.43
C ASP A 85 -11.37 -4.95 6.77
N ASP A 86 -11.84 -5.45 7.93
CA ASP A 86 -11.33 -5.06 9.24
C ASP A 86 -9.84 -5.42 9.41
N LEU A 87 -9.45 -6.63 8.99
CA LEU A 87 -8.05 -7.05 8.99
C LEU A 87 -7.22 -6.16 8.07
N PHE A 88 -7.71 -5.84 6.87
CA PHE A 88 -7.03 -4.94 5.95
C PHE A 88 -6.85 -3.52 6.53
N SER A 89 -7.88 -2.98 7.19
CA SER A 89 -7.78 -1.70 7.91
C SER A 89 -6.76 -1.76 9.04
N SER A 90 -6.71 -2.86 9.79
CA SER A 90 -5.69 -3.08 10.82
C SER A 90 -4.29 -3.15 10.22
N ASP A 91 -4.09 -3.93 9.15
CA ASP A 91 -2.79 -4.15 8.53
C ASP A 91 -2.22 -2.88 7.86
N THR A 92 -3.10 -1.95 7.46
CA THR A 92 -2.71 -0.67 6.85
C THR A 92 -2.53 0.48 7.85
N SER A 93 -2.91 0.29 9.12
CA SER A 93 -2.92 1.34 10.14
C SER A 93 -1.55 1.99 10.36
N ASP A 94 -0.49 1.21 10.56
CA ASP A 94 0.87 1.73 10.72
C ASP A 94 1.31 2.60 9.52
N ALA A 95 0.93 2.21 8.30
CA ALA A 95 1.26 2.98 7.10
C ALA A 95 0.51 4.31 7.04
N VAL A 96 -0.77 4.33 7.46
CA VAL A 96 -1.58 5.55 7.59
C VAL A 96 -0.97 6.48 8.63
N ASP A 97 -0.64 5.96 9.81
CA ASP A 97 -0.07 6.74 10.91
C ASP A 97 1.30 7.33 10.53
N ASP A 98 2.17 6.52 9.91
CA ASP A 98 3.49 6.97 9.49
C ASP A 98 3.46 8.04 8.40
N VAL A 99 2.47 8.01 7.49
CA VAL A 99 2.30 9.06 6.46
C VAL A 99 1.72 10.34 7.06
N ASN A 100 0.76 10.24 7.99
CA ASN A 100 0.24 11.40 8.72
C ASN A 100 1.33 12.07 9.59
N ALA A 101 2.29 11.29 10.10
CA ALA A 101 3.41 11.79 10.89
C ALA A 101 4.52 12.51 10.07
N LEU A 102 4.42 12.54 8.73
CA LEU A 102 5.43 13.17 7.88
C LEU A 102 5.50 14.69 8.12
N LYS A 103 6.73 15.21 8.28
CA LYS A 103 6.98 16.65 8.40
C LYS A 103 6.96 17.30 7.02
N LEU A 104 5.95 18.13 6.78
CA LEU A 104 5.77 18.86 5.53
C LEU A 104 6.27 20.32 5.66
N PRO A 105 6.57 21.00 4.54
CA PRO A 105 6.79 22.44 4.53
C PRO A 105 5.63 23.22 5.19
N SER A 106 5.91 24.40 5.75
CA SER A 106 4.89 25.19 6.43
C SER A 106 3.69 25.48 5.52
N GLY A 107 2.49 25.17 5.99
CA GLY A 107 1.23 25.34 5.24
C GLY A 107 0.95 24.25 4.18
N ALA A 108 1.90 23.36 3.88
CA ALA A 108 1.72 22.28 2.93
C ALA A 108 0.82 21.17 3.49
N LYS A 109 0.00 20.59 2.61
CA LYS A 109 -0.91 19.49 2.94
C LYS A 109 -1.05 18.57 1.76
N PHE A 110 -1.11 17.26 2.00
CA PHE A 110 -1.39 16.29 0.96
C PHE A 110 -2.82 16.42 0.43
N SER A 111 -3.01 16.14 -0.86
CA SER A 111 -4.32 15.67 -1.34
C SER A 111 -4.56 14.24 -0.88
N GLN A 112 -5.81 13.77 -0.97
CA GLN A 112 -6.12 12.36 -0.73
C GLN A 112 -5.30 11.42 -1.64
N SER A 113 -5.11 11.79 -2.90
CA SER A 113 -4.36 10.98 -3.88
C SER A 113 -2.86 10.88 -3.54
N GLN A 114 -2.26 11.95 -3.04
CA GLN A 114 -0.86 11.94 -2.58
C GLN A 114 -0.69 11.09 -1.32
N PHE A 115 -1.62 11.23 -0.38
CA PHE A 115 -1.64 10.44 0.84
C PHE A 115 -1.77 8.94 0.54
N ASP A 116 -2.78 8.56 -0.25
CA ASP A 116 -3.06 7.18 -0.67
C ASP A 116 -1.85 6.51 -1.33
N ALA A 117 -1.17 7.22 -2.23
CA ALA A 117 0.01 6.71 -2.92
C ALA A 117 1.18 6.42 -1.96
N LEU A 118 1.43 7.33 -1.01
CA LEU A 118 2.46 7.14 0.01
C LEU A 118 2.10 6.02 0.98
N VAL A 119 0.83 5.87 1.36
CA VAL A 119 0.36 4.76 2.22
C VAL A 119 0.57 3.42 1.51
N SER A 120 0.21 3.30 0.23
CA SER A 120 0.44 2.06 -0.54
C SER A 120 1.92 1.70 -0.64
N MET A 121 2.77 2.68 -0.96
CA MET A 121 4.21 2.45 -1.06
C MET A 121 4.77 2.06 0.32
N ARG A 122 4.32 2.72 1.38
CA ARG A 122 4.77 2.43 2.74
C ARG A 122 4.35 1.04 3.20
N PHE A 123 3.10 0.66 2.97
CA PHE A 123 2.60 -0.67 3.31
C PHE A 123 3.48 -1.77 2.71
N ASN A 124 3.90 -1.61 1.45
CA ASN A 124 4.70 -2.60 0.74
C ASN A 124 6.21 -2.56 1.03
N CYS A 125 6.78 -1.37 1.22
CA CYS A 125 8.24 -1.20 1.31
C CYS A 125 8.76 -0.96 2.74
N GLY A 126 7.88 -0.85 3.73
CA GLY A 126 8.25 -0.56 5.11
C GLY A 126 8.74 0.87 5.33
N ILE A 127 9.05 1.24 6.59
CA ILE A 127 9.26 2.66 6.99
C ILE A 127 10.43 3.34 6.32
N VAL A 128 11.41 2.55 5.93
CA VAL A 128 12.65 3.04 5.36
C VAL A 128 12.42 3.78 4.05
N VAL A 129 11.37 3.43 3.29
CA VAL A 129 11.06 4.10 2.02
C VAL A 129 10.72 5.58 2.21
N LEU A 130 9.96 5.91 3.25
CA LEU A 130 9.56 7.28 3.58
C LEU A 130 10.74 8.16 4.03
N LYS A 131 11.85 7.50 4.43
CA LYS A 131 13.09 8.15 4.89
C LYS A 131 14.16 8.18 3.81
N SER A 132 13.90 7.63 2.62
CA SER A 132 14.84 7.66 1.50
C SER A 132 15.14 9.09 1.07
N ASN A 133 16.35 9.31 0.54
CA ASN A 133 16.77 10.64 0.08
C ASN A 133 15.84 11.20 -1.00
N ASP A 134 15.35 10.36 -1.91
CA ASP A 134 14.47 10.81 -3.00
C ASP A 134 13.07 11.19 -2.49
N VAL A 135 12.46 10.40 -1.60
CA VAL A 135 11.18 10.77 -0.97
C VAL A 135 11.32 12.03 -0.14
N VAL A 136 12.35 12.14 0.69
CA VAL A 136 12.60 13.33 1.52
C VAL A 136 12.86 14.57 0.63
N THR A 137 13.54 14.40 -0.50
CA THR A 137 13.79 15.50 -1.45
C THR A 137 12.49 15.94 -2.12
N MET A 138 11.65 15.00 -2.55
CA MET A 138 10.32 15.31 -3.10
C MET A 138 9.44 16.03 -2.08
N LEU A 139 9.37 15.55 -0.83
CA LEU A 139 8.53 16.14 0.22
C LEU A 139 8.95 17.56 0.62
N LYS A 140 10.21 17.93 0.43
CA LYS A 140 10.70 19.29 0.69
C LYS A 140 10.28 20.31 -0.38
N GLU A 141 9.86 19.86 -1.57
CA GLU A 141 9.45 20.75 -2.67
C GLU A 141 8.02 21.28 -2.44
N PRO A 142 7.82 22.57 -2.15
CA PRO A 142 6.48 23.09 -1.87
C PRO A 142 5.51 22.97 -3.06
N LYS A 143 6.04 22.93 -4.29
CA LYS A 143 5.26 22.88 -5.53
C LYS A 143 4.61 21.54 -5.83
N ILE A 144 5.00 20.48 -5.11
CA ILE A 144 4.30 19.19 -5.24
C ILE A 144 2.92 19.22 -4.57
N TYR A 145 2.69 20.10 -3.59
CA TYR A 145 1.47 20.06 -2.81
C TYR A 145 0.31 20.82 -3.49
N PRO A 146 -0.94 20.36 -3.37
CA PRO A 146 -2.12 21.06 -3.89
C PRO A 146 -2.34 22.44 -3.24
N THR A 147 -1.74 22.68 -2.07
CA THR A 147 -1.77 23.98 -1.38
C THR A 147 -0.91 25.05 -2.05
N TYR A 148 -0.05 24.68 -3.01
CA TYR A 148 0.70 25.65 -3.80
C TYR A 148 -0.25 26.36 -4.78
N ALA A 149 -0.52 27.63 -4.51
CA ALA A 149 -1.56 28.39 -5.20
C ALA A 149 -1.16 28.87 -6.60
N ASP A 150 0.12 29.20 -6.80
CA ASP A 150 0.57 29.77 -8.07
C ASP A 150 0.57 28.72 -9.18
N LYS A 151 0.37 29.19 -10.42
CA LYS A 151 0.45 28.33 -11.59
C LYS A 151 1.88 27.87 -11.80
N LEU A 152 2.11 26.55 -11.88
CA LEU A 152 3.42 26.02 -12.24
C LEU A 152 3.81 26.39 -13.67
N SER A 153 5.05 26.85 -13.85
CA SER A 153 5.67 26.88 -15.17
C SER A 153 5.91 25.46 -15.70
N LYS A 154 6.20 25.34 -17.01
CA LYS A 154 6.53 24.05 -17.62
C LYS A 154 7.77 23.41 -16.96
N THR A 155 8.78 24.21 -16.62
CA THR A 155 10.01 23.74 -15.96
C THR A 155 9.73 23.24 -14.54
N GLU A 156 8.86 23.92 -13.79
CA GLU A 156 8.51 23.51 -12.43
C GLU A 156 7.63 22.26 -12.42
N SER A 157 6.66 22.18 -13.33
CA SER A 157 5.84 20.98 -13.53
C SER A 157 6.72 19.77 -13.90
N ASP A 158 7.70 19.96 -14.80
CA ASP A 158 8.67 18.93 -15.18
C ASP A 158 9.55 18.51 -13.99
N LYS A 159 10.02 19.47 -13.18
CA LYS A 159 10.76 19.20 -11.95
C LYS A 159 9.94 18.35 -10.96
N CYS A 160 8.67 18.69 -10.72
CA CYS A 160 7.80 17.94 -9.83
C CYS A 160 7.62 16.49 -10.33
N SER A 161 7.36 16.32 -11.62
CA SER A 161 7.25 14.98 -12.24
C SER A 161 8.52 14.13 -12.04
N LYS A 162 9.70 14.73 -12.22
CA LYS A 162 10.98 14.05 -11.98
C LYS A 162 11.20 13.67 -10.52
N LEU A 163 10.84 14.55 -9.59
CA LEU A 163 10.92 14.27 -8.16
C LEU A 163 10.03 13.09 -7.77
N VAL A 164 8.78 13.05 -8.26
CA VAL A 164 7.87 11.92 -8.02
C VAL A 164 8.42 10.63 -8.62
N SER A 165 8.86 10.66 -9.87
CA SER A 165 9.43 9.48 -10.54
C SER A 165 10.62 8.90 -9.75
N LYS A 166 11.55 9.74 -9.27
CA LYS A 166 12.66 9.30 -8.41
C LYS A 166 12.19 8.77 -7.06
N ALA A 167 11.29 9.47 -6.38
CA ALA A 167 10.78 9.09 -5.06
C ALA A 167 10.08 7.72 -5.05
N PHE A 168 9.37 7.38 -6.13
CA PHE A 168 8.69 6.09 -6.28
C PHE A 168 9.55 5.02 -6.97
N SER A 169 10.81 5.31 -7.32
CA SER A 169 11.76 4.32 -7.87
C SER A 169 12.36 3.45 -6.77
N TYR A 170 11.51 2.68 -6.09
CA TYR A 170 11.90 1.76 -5.01
C TYR A 170 11.48 0.32 -5.30
N ASP A 171 12.44 -0.61 -5.25
CA ASP A 171 12.35 -1.99 -5.77
C ASP A 171 11.97 -2.09 -7.26
N GLU A 172 12.96 -2.36 -8.13
CA GLU A 172 12.75 -2.42 -9.58
C GLU A 172 11.86 -3.59 -10.01
N SER A 173 11.82 -4.67 -9.23
CA SER A 173 10.94 -5.81 -9.50
C SER A 173 9.45 -5.44 -9.40
N LEU A 174 9.14 -4.33 -8.73
CA LEU A 174 7.78 -3.81 -8.50
C LEU A 174 7.45 -2.59 -9.38
N LYS A 175 8.17 -2.40 -10.48
CA LYS A 175 8.04 -1.25 -11.39
C LYS A 175 6.59 -0.93 -11.78
N GLU A 176 5.75 -1.93 -12.05
CA GLU A 176 4.35 -1.69 -12.41
C GLU A 176 3.57 -1.06 -11.24
N ARG A 177 3.68 -1.63 -10.04
CA ARG A 177 3.05 -1.11 -8.82
C ARG A 177 3.55 0.31 -8.51
N ARG A 178 4.86 0.53 -8.58
CA ARG A 178 5.47 1.85 -8.37
C ARG A 178 4.96 2.92 -9.34
N ASN A 179 4.76 2.56 -10.62
CA ASN A 179 4.16 3.49 -11.59
C ASN A 179 2.69 3.78 -11.28
N LYS A 180 1.90 2.81 -10.81
CA LYS A 180 0.50 3.05 -10.39
C LYS A 180 0.44 4.02 -9.19
N GLU A 181 1.32 3.84 -8.21
CA GLU A 181 1.42 4.71 -7.04
C GLU A 181 1.89 6.13 -7.42
N ALA A 182 2.95 6.26 -8.24
CA ALA A 182 3.42 7.56 -8.74
C ALA A 182 2.35 8.29 -9.57
N THR A 183 1.60 7.55 -10.40
CA THR A 183 0.48 8.10 -11.16
C THR A 183 -0.63 8.60 -10.23
N LEU A 184 -0.97 7.82 -9.19
CA LEU A 184 -1.94 8.24 -8.18
C LEU A 184 -1.47 9.49 -7.45
N PHE A 185 -0.20 9.57 -7.06
CA PHE A 185 0.37 10.74 -6.37
C PHE A 185 0.22 12.04 -7.19
N CYS A 186 0.39 11.96 -8.51
CA CYS A 186 0.20 13.09 -9.42
C CYS A 186 -1.27 13.42 -9.74
N SER A 187 -2.21 12.56 -9.34
CA SER A 187 -3.62 12.73 -9.70
C SER A 187 -4.20 14.01 -9.08
N GLY A 188 -4.82 14.84 -9.93
CA GLY A 188 -5.41 16.13 -9.55
C GLY A 188 -4.39 17.26 -9.31
N GLN A 189 -3.09 17.03 -9.56
CA GLN A 189 -2.06 18.05 -9.34
C GLN A 189 -1.81 18.91 -10.58
N GLN A 190 -1.06 20.01 -10.42
CA GLN A 190 -0.63 20.88 -11.52
C GLN A 190 0.48 20.26 -12.40
N TYR A 191 0.91 19.04 -12.08
CA TYR A 191 1.91 18.26 -12.79
C TYR A 191 1.41 16.82 -12.95
N THR A 192 1.94 16.11 -13.95
CA THR A 192 1.54 14.73 -14.25
C THR A 192 2.73 13.78 -14.06
N HIS A 193 2.44 12.49 -13.90
CA HIS A 193 3.46 11.45 -13.93
C HIS A 193 3.94 11.24 -15.37
N LYS A 194 4.89 12.08 -15.79
CA LYS A 194 5.46 12.10 -17.15
C LYS A 194 6.59 11.10 -17.34
N TYR A 195 7.37 10.86 -16.28
CA TYR A 195 8.56 10.01 -16.31
C TYR A 195 8.26 8.71 -15.57
N PRO A 196 8.24 7.56 -16.25
CA PRO A 196 8.11 6.27 -15.56
C PRO A 196 9.18 6.12 -14.47
N VAL A 197 8.86 5.42 -13.40
CA VAL A 197 9.88 5.09 -12.38
C VAL A 197 11.06 4.34 -13.03
N TYR A 198 12.27 4.57 -12.52
CA TYR A 198 13.55 4.08 -13.06
C TYR A 198 13.94 4.62 -14.46
N SER A 199 13.43 5.77 -14.88
CA SER A 199 13.80 6.38 -16.18
C SER A 199 14.71 7.62 -16.08
N LEU A 200 15.22 7.96 -14.89
CA LEU A 200 15.89 9.25 -14.59
C LEU A 200 17.18 9.10 -13.79
#